data_AF-A0AAE4CAZ0-F1
#
_entry.id   AF-A0AAE4CAZ0-F1
#
_cell.length_a   1.000
_cell.length_b   1.000
_cell.length_c   1.000
_cell.angle_alpha   90.00
_cell.angle_beta   90.00
_cell.angle_gamma   90.00
#
_symmetry.space_group_name_H-M   'P 1'
#
loop_
_entity.id
_entity.type
_entity.pdbx_description
1 polymer ?
#
loop_
_entity_poly.entity_id
_entity_poly.type
_entity_poly.pdbx_seq_one_letter_code
_entity_poly.pdbx_strand_id
1 'polypeptide(L)'
;MKRLIPLLPALLLLAACGSTPDGAVAPTGAPSAAGSAAPPPPAFTDVTRGDTDSIVRLLRFTPGKNQAVVVEPVIFMTNPDFCETFRIPADDKRCGYAWSTADSEAKITLPRADDAVLALVDQSDLSACMDDKGAGSCEVSDTDFANRVGDGTHLVRLTTKDGVATRLAELYLP
;
A
#
# COMPACT_ATOMS: atom_id res chain seq x y z
N MET A 1 -25.24 27.34 -17.12
CA MET A 1 -24.56 28.15 -18.15
C MET A 1 -23.40 27.34 -18.72
N LYS A 2 -23.54 26.87 -19.96
CA LYS A 2 -22.60 26.01 -20.69
C LYS A 2 -21.59 26.91 -21.43
N ARG A 3 -20.28 26.68 -21.27
CA ARG A 3 -19.26 27.28 -22.14
C ARG A 3 -18.34 26.18 -22.68
N LEU A 4 -18.48 25.94 -23.98
CA LEU A 4 -17.58 25.16 -24.81
C LEU A 4 -16.31 25.96 -25.12
N ILE A 5 -15.15 25.30 -25.14
CA ILE A 5 -13.91 25.84 -25.70
C ILE A 5 -13.50 24.93 -26.87
N PRO A 6 -13.29 25.47 -28.09
CA PRO A 6 -13.04 24.70 -29.31
C PRO A 6 -11.57 24.35 -29.55
N LEU A 7 -11.40 23.28 -30.34
CA LEU A 7 -10.16 22.80 -30.96
C LEU A 7 -9.52 23.85 -31.89
N LEU A 8 -8.19 23.76 -32.03
CA LEU A 8 -7.44 24.33 -33.15
C LEU A 8 -6.37 23.32 -33.65
N PRO A 9 -6.40 22.93 -34.94
CA PRO A 9 -5.34 22.18 -35.60
C PRO A 9 -4.43 23.12 -36.40
N ALA A 10 -3.14 22.79 -36.53
CA ALA A 10 -2.30 23.40 -37.56
C ALA A 10 -1.24 22.39 -38.04
N LEU A 11 -1.57 21.74 -39.15
CA LEU A 11 -0.65 21.08 -40.07
C LEU A 11 0.05 22.17 -40.89
N LEU A 12 1.36 22.11 -41.07
CA LEU A 12 2.04 22.78 -42.19
C LEU A 12 3.27 21.97 -42.62
N LEU A 13 3.22 21.54 -43.88
CA LEU A 13 4.29 20.90 -44.65
C LEU A 13 5.46 21.86 -44.88
N LEU A 14 6.66 21.32 -45.11
CA LEU A 14 7.53 21.73 -46.23
C LEU A 14 8.64 20.69 -46.46
N ALA A 15 8.68 20.20 -47.70
CA ALA A 15 9.78 19.42 -48.27
C ALA A 15 10.84 20.38 -48.84
N ALA A 16 12.12 20.02 -48.76
CA ALA A 16 13.17 20.53 -49.64
C ALA A 16 14.38 19.58 -49.67
N CYS A 17 14.76 19.17 -50.88
CA CYS A 17 15.99 18.47 -51.21
C CYS A 17 17.20 19.42 -51.15
N GLY A 18 18.38 18.88 -50.82
CA GLY A 18 19.66 19.58 -51.00
C GLY A 18 20.84 18.63 -50.79
N SER A 19 21.73 18.57 -51.77
CA SER A 19 22.86 17.64 -51.90
C SER A 19 24.09 18.05 -51.08
N THR A 20 24.90 17.03 -50.72
CA THR A 20 26.27 16.99 -50.14
C THR A 20 27.30 17.93 -50.79
N PRO A 21 28.44 18.32 -50.14
CA PRO A 21 29.41 17.42 -49.47
C PRO A 21 30.21 18.00 -48.27
N ASP A 22 31.15 17.17 -47.79
CA ASP A 22 32.34 17.46 -46.98
C ASP A 22 32.24 17.57 -45.44
N GLY A 23 32.74 16.51 -44.81
CA GLY A 23 33.81 16.61 -43.80
C GLY A 23 33.55 17.51 -42.60
N ALA A 24 32.81 17.02 -41.61
CA ALA A 24 32.86 17.57 -40.27
C ALA A 24 32.84 16.44 -39.24
N VAL A 25 33.85 16.47 -38.38
CA VAL A 25 34.16 15.57 -37.28
C VAL A 25 32.91 15.29 -36.44
N ALA A 26 32.57 14.01 -36.25
CA ALA A 26 31.53 13.60 -35.33
C ALA A 26 31.85 14.13 -33.92
N PRO A 27 30.99 14.95 -33.29
CA PRO A 27 31.11 15.16 -31.86
C PRO A 27 30.75 13.84 -31.21
N THR A 28 31.74 13.24 -30.56
CA THR A 28 31.60 12.11 -29.65
C THR A 28 30.50 12.48 -28.65
N GLY A 29 29.28 12.01 -28.90
CA GLY A 29 28.16 12.18 -28.00
C GLY A 29 28.53 11.50 -26.69
N ALA A 30 28.89 12.31 -25.69
CA ALA A 30 28.99 11.83 -24.33
C ALA A 30 27.64 11.17 -24.00
N PRO A 31 27.61 9.97 -23.39
CA PRO A 31 26.35 9.41 -22.95
C PRO A 31 25.71 10.41 -21.99
N SER A 32 24.57 10.97 -22.37
CA SER A 32 23.68 11.65 -21.43
C SER A 32 23.38 10.64 -20.34
N ALA A 33 24.05 10.78 -19.21
CA ALA A 33 23.67 10.12 -17.98
C ALA A 33 22.24 10.58 -17.67
N ALA A 34 21.26 9.78 -18.09
CA ALA A 34 19.90 9.93 -17.62
C ALA A 34 19.98 9.80 -16.10
N GLY A 35 19.86 10.93 -15.39
CA GLY A 35 19.82 10.93 -13.94
C GLY A 35 18.71 9.98 -13.51
N SER A 36 19.09 8.89 -12.84
CA SER A 36 18.12 7.98 -12.25
C SER A 36 17.36 8.77 -11.18
N ALA A 37 16.14 9.18 -11.50
CA ALA A 37 15.28 9.83 -10.51
C ALA A 37 15.09 8.85 -9.36
N ALA A 38 15.25 9.33 -8.12
CA ALA A 38 15.04 8.48 -6.95
C ALA A 38 13.61 7.93 -6.98
N PRO A 39 13.38 6.67 -6.57
CA PRO A 39 12.04 6.12 -6.51
C PRO A 39 11.15 6.98 -5.60
N PRO A 40 9.85 7.11 -5.92
CA PRO A 40 8.92 7.87 -5.09
C PRO A 40 8.83 7.22 -3.70
N PRO A 41 8.57 8.02 -2.64
CA PRO A 41 8.36 7.46 -1.31
C PRO A 41 7.14 6.52 -1.31
N PRO A 42 7.11 5.53 -0.41
CA PRO A 42 5.93 4.68 -0.23
C PRO A 42 4.72 5.54 0.11
N ALA A 43 3.57 5.16 -0.44
CA ALA A 43 2.29 5.82 -0.20
C ALA A 43 1.36 4.90 0.60
N PHE A 44 0.57 5.51 1.48
CA PHE A 44 -0.50 4.80 2.18
C PHE A 44 -1.58 4.34 1.21
N THR A 45 -2.09 3.12 1.42
CA THR A 45 -3.21 2.61 0.62
C THR A 45 -4.49 3.37 0.97
N ASP A 46 -5.20 3.86 -0.05
CA ASP A 46 -6.54 4.40 0.12
C ASP A 46 -7.55 3.24 0.16
N VAL A 47 -7.87 2.79 1.36
CA VAL A 47 -8.81 1.68 1.62
C VAL A 47 -10.28 2.05 1.43
N THR A 48 -10.59 3.30 1.05
CA THR A 48 -11.97 3.76 0.86
C THR A 48 -12.48 3.61 -0.57
N ARG A 49 -11.61 3.21 -1.51
CA ARG A 49 -11.93 3.15 -2.94
C ARG A 49 -11.37 1.91 -3.60
N GLY A 50 -12.17 1.32 -4.49
CA GLY A 50 -11.80 0.15 -5.27
C GLY A 50 -11.50 -1.07 -4.39
N ASP A 51 -10.84 -2.05 -5.00
CA ASP A 51 -10.43 -3.29 -4.34
C ASP A 51 -9.01 -3.13 -3.81
N THR A 52 -8.81 -3.40 -2.52
CA THR A 52 -7.50 -3.26 -1.88
C THR A 52 -7.15 -4.50 -1.06
N ASP A 53 -5.85 -4.79 -0.97
CA ASP A 53 -5.28 -5.78 -0.05
C ASP A 53 -4.07 -5.11 0.63
N SER A 54 -4.23 -4.70 1.90
CA SER A 54 -3.25 -3.84 2.59
C SER A 54 -3.19 -4.14 4.07
N ILE A 55 -2.06 -3.84 4.70
CA ILE A 55 -1.89 -3.93 6.14
C ILE A 55 -2.35 -2.62 6.76
N VAL A 56 -3.22 -2.71 7.76
CA VAL A 56 -3.75 -1.57 8.51
C VAL A 56 -3.63 -1.83 10.00
N ARG A 57 -3.62 -0.76 10.78
CA ARG A 57 -3.87 -0.82 12.21
C ARG A 57 -5.38 -0.81 12.45
N LEU A 58 -5.91 -1.89 13.02
CA LEU A 58 -7.28 -1.96 13.49
C LEU A 58 -7.40 -1.14 14.78
N LEU A 59 -8.19 -0.07 14.73
CA LEU A 59 -8.42 0.84 15.84
C LEU A 59 -9.71 0.52 16.59
N ARG A 60 -10.72 0.01 15.87
CA ARG A 60 -11.98 -0.42 16.47
C ARG A 60 -12.64 -1.51 15.65
N PHE A 61 -13.13 -2.52 16.35
CA PHE A 61 -13.97 -3.57 15.81
C PHE A 61 -15.22 -3.71 16.69
N THR A 62 -16.37 -3.95 16.07
CA THR A 62 -17.62 -4.25 16.78
C THR A 62 -18.23 -5.50 16.18
N PRO A 63 -18.53 -6.55 16.96
CA PRO A 63 -19.12 -7.79 16.43
C PRO A 63 -20.57 -7.57 16.01
N GLY A 64 -21.07 -8.38 15.08
CA GLY A 64 -22.46 -8.39 14.62
C GLY A 64 -22.66 -7.78 13.24
N LYS A 65 -23.92 -7.77 12.78
CA LYS A 65 -24.28 -7.28 11.45
C LYS A 65 -24.37 -5.76 11.38
N ASN A 66 -24.26 -5.22 10.17
CA ASN A 66 -24.35 -3.79 9.85
C ASN A 66 -23.38 -2.93 10.67
N GLN A 67 -22.20 -3.47 10.98
CA GLN A 67 -21.17 -2.78 11.74
C GLN A 67 -20.14 -2.14 10.82
N ALA A 68 -19.47 -1.11 11.35
CA ALA A 68 -18.30 -0.52 10.72
C ALA A 68 -17.03 -1.00 11.44
N VAL A 69 -15.90 -0.88 10.75
CA VAL A 69 -14.57 -1.02 11.34
C VAL A 69 -13.86 0.32 11.26
N VAL A 70 -13.04 0.63 12.27
CA VAL A 70 -12.18 1.82 12.25
C VAL A 70 -10.75 1.35 12.10
N VAL A 71 -10.08 1.83 11.06
CA VAL A 71 -8.72 1.43 10.70
C VAL A 71 -7.86 2.65 10.45
N GLU A 72 -6.56 2.45 10.54
CA GLU A 72 -5.52 3.40 10.14
C GLU A 72 -4.60 2.71 9.13
N PRO A 73 -4.48 3.22 7.89
CA PRO A 73 -3.48 2.74 6.96
C PRO A 73 -2.08 2.89 7.55
N VAL A 74 -1.24 1.87 7.36
CA VAL A 74 0.16 1.89 7.75
C VAL A 74 1.05 1.47 6.59
N ILE A 75 2.31 1.90 6.60
CA ILE A 75 3.35 1.30 5.78
C ILE A 75 4.05 0.28 6.66
N PHE A 76 3.88 -1.01 6.38
CA PHE A 76 4.54 -2.10 7.09
C PHE A 76 5.69 -2.65 6.23
N MET A 77 6.91 -2.65 6.77
CA MET A 77 8.11 -3.05 6.04
C MET A 77 9.06 -3.81 6.95
N THR A 78 9.92 -4.63 6.34
CA THR A 78 11.11 -5.11 7.06
C THR A 78 11.96 -3.91 7.46
N ASN A 79 12.65 -4.03 8.57
CA ASN A 79 13.42 -2.92 9.10
C ASN A 79 14.57 -2.42 8.20
N PRO A 80 15.33 -3.29 7.52
CA PRO A 80 16.30 -2.86 6.52
C PRO A 80 15.65 -1.97 5.45
N ASP A 81 14.53 -2.42 4.88
CA ASP A 81 13.82 -1.66 3.84
C ASP A 81 13.24 -0.36 4.39
N PHE A 82 12.71 -0.38 5.61
CA PHE A 82 12.18 0.79 6.29
C PHE A 82 13.28 1.85 6.48
N CYS A 83 14.42 1.46 7.05
CA CYS A 83 15.52 2.39 7.29
C CYS A 83 16.11 2.95 6.00
N GLU A 84 16.23 2.14 4.95
CA GLU A 84 16.62 2.62 3.62
C GLU A 84 15.61 3.64 3.07
N THR A 85 14.33 3.28 3.09
CA THR A 85 13.24 4.08 2.54
C THR A 85 13.10 5.45 3.23
N PHE A 86 13.22 5.46 4.56
CA PHE A 86 13.12 6.67 5.37
C PHE A 86 14.47 7.33 5.66
N ARG A 87 15.57 6.85 5.03
CA ARG A 87 16.94 7.37 5.17
C ARG A 87 17.42 7.46 6.62
N ILE A 88 17.07 6.46 7.42
CA ILE A 88 17.54 6.31 8.79
C ILE A 88 18.92 5.62 8.73
N PRO A 89 19.94 6.13 9.46
CA PRO A 89 21.25 5.47 9.52
C PRO A 89 21.13 4.00 9.95
N ALA A 90 21.85 3.11 9.27
CA ALA A 90 21.76 1.67 9.52
C ALA A 90 22.21 1.25 10.93
N ASP A 91 23.00 2.08 11.61
CA ASP A 91 23.45 1.89 12.99
C ASP A 91 22.47 2.46 14.03
N ASP A 92 21.37 3.10 13.62
CA ASP A 92 20.28 3.48 14.51
C ASP A 92 19.66 2.23 15.12
N LYS A 93 19.44 2.24 16.45
CA LYS A 93 18.86 1.12 17.19
C LYS A 93 17.53 0.65 16.62
N ARG A 94 16.76 1.56 16.01
CA ARG A 94 15.48 1.25 15.37
C ARG A 94 15.63 0.33 14.18
N CYS A 95 16.77 0.30 13.50
CA CYS A 95 17.02 -0.60 12.37
C CYS A 95 17.34 -2.04 12.81
N GLY A 96 17.49 -2.30 14.13
CA GLY A 96 17.76 -3.62 14.68
C GLY A 96 16.51 -4.49 14.97
N TYR A 97 15.30 -3.94 14.91
CA TYR A 97 14.06 -4.75 15.00
C TYR A 97 13.83 -5.57 13.71
N ALA A 98 12.89 -6.51 13.74
CA ALA A 98 12.55 -7.30 12.55
C ALA A 98 11.75 -6.49 11.52
N TRP A 99 10.86 -5.61 11.99
CA TRP A 99 9.92 -4.85 11.18
C TRP A 99 9.60 -3.51 11.83
N SER A 100 9.09 -2.57 11.03
CA SER A 100 8.59 -1.27 11.49
C SER A 100 7.34 -0.86 10.73
N THR A 101 6.55 0.01 11.36
CA THR A 101 5.43 0.70 10.72
C THR A 101 5.67 2.21 10.65
N ALA A 102 5.26 2.83 9.54
CA ALA A 102 4.93 4.24 9.53
C ALA A 102 3.41 4.38 9.58
N ASP A 103 2.94 5.19 10.52
CA ASP A 103 1.52 5.42 10.76
C ASP A 103 1.04 6.60 9.89
N SER A 104 -0.17 6.50 9.33
CA SER A 104 -0.75 7.58 8.51
C SER A 104 -1.40 8.68 9.35
N GLU A 105 -1.65 8.42 10.64
CA GLU A 105 -2.45 9.23 11.57
C GLU A 105 -3.92 9.41 11.12
N ALA A 106 -4.32 8.77 10.01
CA ALA A 106 -5.64 8.87 9.43
C ALA A 106 -6.57 7.79 10.00
N LYS A 107 -7.63 8.22 10.69
CA LYS A 107 -8.67 7.32 11.21
C LYS A 107 -9.79 7.21 10.18
N ILE A 108 -9.92 6.03 9.58
CA ILE A 108 -10.88 5.76 8.52
C ILE A 108 -11.94 4.81 9.05
N THR A 109 -13.20 5.18 8.89
CA THR A 109 -14.34 4.30 9.17
C THR A 109 -14.81 3.67 7.88
N LEU A 110 -14.81 2.34 7.81
CA LEU A 110 -15.25 1.57 6.64
C LEU A 110 -16.51 0.78 6.99
N PRO A 111 -17.50 0.68 6.08
CA PRO A 111 -18.52 -0.34 6.21
C PRO A 111 -17.87 -1.72 6.17
N ARG A 112 -18.33 -2.64 7.02
CA ARG A 112 -17.95 -4.06 6.97
C ARG A 112 -19.07 -4.85 6.32
N ALA A 113 -18.72 -5.75 5.41
CA ALA A 113 -19.69 -6.71 4.87
C ALA A 113 -20.22 -7.61 5.99
N ASP A 114 -21.51 -7.96 5.94
CA ASP A 114 -22.15 -8.84 6.93
C ASP A 114 -21.58 -10.27 6.90
N ASP A 115 -20.96 -10.65 5.79
CA ASP A 115 -20.28 -11.92 5.53
C ASP A 115 -18.75 -11.75 5.45
N ALA A 116 -18.21 -10.67 6.01
CA ALA A 116 -16.76 -10.45 6.02
C ALA A 116 -16.04 -11.62 6.71
N VAL A 117 -14.98 -12.10 6.07
CA VAL A 117 -14.18 -13.19 6.64
C VAL A 117 -13.24 -12.65 7.70
N LEU A 118 -13.27 -13.25 8.88
CA LEU A 118 -12.42 -12.89 10.00
C LEU A 118 -11.49 -14.04 10.28
N ALA A 119 -10.18 -13.78 10.31
CA ALA A 119 -9.20 -14.85 10.48
C ALA A 119 -8.13 -14.49 11.50
N LEU A 120 -7.72 -15.47 12.29
CA LEU A 120 -6.70 -15.32 13.32
C LEU A 120 -5.49 -16.21 13.03
N VAL A 121 -4.36 -15.82 13.60
CA VAL A 121 -3.17 -16.68 13.67
C VAL A 121 -3.25 -17.55 14.93
N ASP A 122 -2.78 -18.79 14.83
CA ASP A 122 -2.55 -19.64 16.00
C ASP A 122 -1.09 -19.52 16.41
N GLN A 123 -0.83 -18.87 17.54
CA GLN A 123 0.54 -18.68 18.02
C GLN A 123 1.19 -19.98 18.51
N SER A 124 0.39 -21.01 18.82
CA SER A 124 0.90 -22.32 19.23
C SER A 124 1.30 -23.19 18.03
N ASP A 125 0.70 -22.94 16.87
CA ASP A 125 1.03 -23.57 15.59
C ASP A 125 0.86 -22.59 14.43
N LEU A 126 1.89 -21.78 14.20
CA LEU A 126 1.92 -20.80 13.11
C LEU A 126 1.77 -21.46 11.74
N SER A 127 2.09 -22.75 11.60
CA SER A 127 1.99 -23.45 10.31
C SER A 127 0.56 -23.84 9.94
N ALA A 128 -0.33 -23.95 10.93
CA ALA A 128 -1.73 -24.32 10.72
C ALA A 128 -2.61 -23.13 10.32
N CYS A 129 -2.38 -21.97 10.94
CA CYS A 129 -3.30 -20.82 10.88
C CYS A 129 -2.66 -19.53 10.34
N MET A 130 -1.61 -19.63 9.51
CA MET A 130 -0.97 -18.48 8.87
C MET A 130 -0.82 -18.72 7.37
N ASP A 131 -1.11 -17.70 6.57
CA ASP A 131 -0.85 -17.70 5.14
C ASP A 131 0.61 -17.37 4.80
N ASP A 132 0.96 -17.43 3.51
CA ASP A 132 2.30 -17.14 2.99
C ASP A 132 2.72 -15.66 3.15
N LYS A 133 1.80 -14.79 3.54
CA LYS A 133 2.02 -13.36 3.80
C LYS A 133 2.01 -13.03 5.30
N GLY A 134 1.99 -14.04 6.16
CA GLY A 134 2.04 -13.85 7.62
C GLY A 134 0.71 -13.42 8.23
N ALA A 135 -0.40 -13.53 7.52
CA ALA A 135 -1.73 -13.20 8.01
C ALA A 135 -2.53 -14.45 8.41
N GLY A 136 -3.47 -14.29 9.33
CA GLY A 136 -4.34 -15.36 9.80
C GLY A 136 -5.11 -16.05 8.67
N SER A 137 -5.10 -17.38 8.67
CA SER A 137 -5.85 -18.19 7.71
C SER A 137 -7.01 -18.96 8.34
N CYS A 138 -7.01 -19.14 9.67
CA CYS A 138 -8.09 -19.82 10.38
C CYS A 138 -9.27 -18.89 10.61
N GLU A 139 -10.39 -19.16 9.94
CA GLU A 139 -11.61 -18.38 10.07
C GLU A 139 -12.25 -18.55 11.45
N VAL A 140 -12.76 -17.44 12.00
CA VAL A 140 -13.36 -17.39 13.32
C VAL A 140 -14.66 -16.59 13.31
N SER A 141 -15.44 -16.69 14.38
CA SER A 141 -16.64 -15.87 14.54
C SER A 141 -16.30 -14.40 14.82
N ASP A 142 -17.25 -13.50 14.56
CA ASP A 142 -17.18 -12.08 14.97
C ASP A 142 -16.82 -11.91 16.44
N THR A 143 -17.42 -12.74 17.31
CA THR A 143 -17.20 -12.68 18.76
C THR A 143 -15.79 -13.09 19.11
N ASP A 144 -15.27 -14.16 18.51
CA ASP A 144 -13.92 -14.65 18.78
C ASP A 144 -12.87 -13.66 18.26
N PHE A 145 -13.10 -13.08 17.08
CA PHE A 145 -12.25 -12.02 16.54
C PHE A 145 -12.26 -10.79 17.44
N ALA A 146 -13.44 -10.32 17.88
CA ALA A 146 -13.57 -9.20 18.80
C ALA A 146 -12.85 -9.45 20.14
N ASN A 147 -13.00 -10.65 20.71
CA ASN A 147 -12.31 -11.04 21.94
C ASN A 147 -10.79 -11.06 21.77
N ARG A 148 -10.32 -11.49 20.60
CA ARG A 148 -8.89 -11.55 20.28
C ARG A 148 -8.26 -10.17 20.13
N VAL A 149 -8.94 -9.26 19.41
CA VAL A 149 -8.40 -7.91 19.12
C VAL A 149 -8.67 -6.91 20.26
N GLY A 150 -9.67 -7.17 21.11
CA GLY A 150 -9.99 -6.36 22.28
C GLY A 150 -10.05 -4.85 21.98
N ASP A 151 -9.62 -4.04 22.97
CA ASP A 151 -9.45 -2.59 22.84
C ASP A 151 -8.04 -2.18 22.39
N GLY A 152 -7.23 -3.16 21.92
CA GLY A 152 -5.85 -2.96 21.51
C GLY A 152 -5.70 -2.49 20.07
N THR A 153 -4.53 -1.96 19.74
CA THR A 153 -4.16 -1.71 18.34
C THR A 153 -3.54 -2.97 17.75
N HIS A 154 -4.25 -3.63 16.83
CA HIS A 154 -3.78 -4.83 16.13
C HIS A 154 -3.42 -4.50 14.69
N LEU A 155 -2.32 -5.05 14.17
CA LEU A 155 -2.10 -5.03 12.74
C LEU A 155 -2.93 -6.14 12.11
N VAL A 156 -3.67 -5.80 11.07
CA VAL A 156 -4.48 -6.74 10.30
C VAL A 156 -4.22 -6.55 8.83
N ARG A 157 -4.22 -7.64 8.07
CA ARG A 157 -4.36 -7.60 6.62
C ARG A 157 -5.84 -7.40 6.30
N LEU A 158 -6.15 -6.23 5.75
CA LEU A 158 -7.47 -5.80 5.36
C LEU A 158 -7.64 -6.00 3.84
N THR A 159 -8.65 -6.76 3.47
CA THR A 159 -9.15 -6.78 2.09
C THR A 159 -10.42 -5.94 2.00
N THR A 160 -10.49 -5.07 1.00
CA THR A 160 -11.69 -4.32 0.68
C THR A 160 -12.17 -4.62 -0.72
N LYS A 161 -13.49 -4.45 -0.92
CA LYS A 161 -14.12 -4.43 -2.23
C LYS A 161 -14.94 -3.16 -2.35
N ASP A 162 -14.60 -2.31 -3.32
CA ASP A 162 -15.17 -0.97 -3.48
C ASP A 162 -15.25 -0.16 -2.16
N GLY A 163 -14.21 -0.23 -1.33
CA GLY A 163 -14.15 0.44 -0.02
C GLY A 163 -14.97 -0.20 1.11
N VAL A 164 -15.55 -1.38 0.89
CA VAL A 164 -16.21 -2.19 1.92
C VAL A 164 -15.24 -3.25 2.44
N ALA A 165 -15.04 -3.33 3.76
CA ALA A 165 -14.19 -4.36 4.35
C ALA A 165 -14.82 -5.76 4.20
N THR A 166 -14.14 -6.64 3.48
CA THR A 166 -14.61 -8.01 3.17
C THR A 166 -13.77 -9.10 3.83
N ARG A 167 -12.54 -8.78 4.25
CA ARG A 167 -11.71 -9.68 5.06
C ARG A 167 -10.85 -8.90 6.04
N LEU A 168 -10.79 -9.37 7.29
CA LEU A 168 -9.83 -8.91 8.29
C LEU A 168 -9.08 -10.12 8.83
N ALA A 169 -7.78 -10.18 8.60
CA ALA A 169 -6.93 -11.26 9.09
C ALA A 169 -5.85 -10.70 10.02
N GLU A 170 -5.70 -11.26 11.23
CA GLU A 170 -4.64 -10.88 12.16
C GLU A 170 -3.26 -11.03 11.49
N LEU A 171 -2.41 -10.01 11.59
CA LEU A 171 -1.03 -10.11 11.12
C LEU A 171 -0.15 -10.67 12.25
N TYR A 172 0.62 -11.72 11.98
CA TYR A 172 1.61 -12.23 12.91
C TYR A 172 2.80 -11.27 13.02
N LEU A 173 3.20 -11.00 14.26
CA LEU A 173 4.35 -10.16 14.60
C LEU A 173 5.25 -10.97 15.55
N PRO A 174 6.42 -11.45 15.08
CA PRO A 174 7.34 -12.26 15.89
C PRO A 174 8.02 -11.49 17.01
#